data_AF-A0A3B9T4W6-F1
#
_entry.id   AF-A0A3B9T4W6-F1
#
_cell.length_a   1.000
_cell.length_b   1.000
_cell.length_c   1.000
_cell.angle_alpha   90.00
_cell.angle_beta   90.00
_cell.angle_gamma   90.00
#
_symmetry.space_group_name_H-M   'P 1'
#
loop_
_entity.id
_entity.type
_entity.pdbx_description
1 polymer ?
#
loop_
_entity_poly.entity_id
_entity_poly.type
_entity_poly.pdbx_seq_one_letter_code
_entity_poly.pdbx_strand_id
1 'polypeptide(L)'
;MAAQKMHEEAVKAAELAKAEANKQADRLVEEASKNGMVAALAAKEVTKKVRLEGEKTANKLIQEADNKANNLVKQAQQKADELLLKARDNAEKI
;
A
#
# COMPACT_ATOMS: atom_id res chain seq x y z
N MET A 1 5.29 -15.99 -7.22
CA MET A 1 6.27 -15.26 -6.37
C MET A 1 6.26 -13.75 -6.61
N ALA A 2 6.29 -13.23 -7.84
CA ALA A 2 6.34 -11.78 -8.09
C ALA A 2 5.16 -10.98 -7.50
N ALA A 3 3.92 -11.44 -7.72
CA ALA A 3 2.71 -10.83 -7.15
C ALA A 3 2.72 -10.75 -5.62
N GLN A 4 3.18 -11.83 -4.97
CA GLN A 4 3.27 -11.90 -3.51
C GLN A 4 4.36 -11.00 -2.94
N LYS A 5 5.54 -10.95 -3.58
CA LYS A 5 6.60 -10.01 -3.21
C LYS A 5 6.14 -8.55 -3.32
N MET A 6 5.40 -8.20 -4.37
CA MET A 6 4.84 -6.84 -4.52
C MET A 6 3.89 -6.48 -3.38
N HIS A 7 3.02 -7.41 -2.97
CA HIS A 7 2.13 -7.20 -1.83
C HIS A 7 2.92 -6.99 -0.53
N GLU A 8 3.89 -7.87 -0.24
CA GLU A 8 4.71 -7.78 0.97
C GLU A 8 5.53 -6.49 1.04
N GLU A 9 6.10 -6.04 -0.08
CA GLU A 9 6.82 -4.76 -0.17
C GLU A 9 5.90 -3.57 0.06
N ALA A 10 4.69 -3.60 -0.49
CA ALA A 10 3.69 -2.56 -0.28
C ALA A 10 3.22 -2.48 1.17
N VAL A 11 3.00 -3.63 1.83
CA VAL A 11 2.68 -3.69 3.26
C VAL A 11 3.82 -3.09 4.09
N LYS A 12 5.07 -3.43 3.80
CA LYS A 12 6.23 -2.82 4.50
C LYS A 12 6.28 -1.31 4.30
N ALA A 13 6.12 -0.83 3.06
CA ALA A 13 6.12 0.60 2.78
C ALA A 13 4.95 1.33 3.47
N ALA A 14 3.77 0.71 3.49
CA ALA A 14 2.58 1.22 4.16
C ALA A 14 2.78 1.34 5.68
N GLU A 15 3.38 0.32 6.32
CA GLU A 15 3.70 0.37 7.75
C GLU A 15 4.76 1.43 8.07
N LEU A 16 5.78 1.58 7.22
CA LEU A 16 6.77 2.66 7.37
C LEU A 16 6.12 4.05 7.25
N ALA A 17 5.21 4.25 6.31
CA ALA A 17 4.49 5.51 6.15
C ALA A 17 3.62 5.84 7.38
N LYS A 18 2.89 4.84 7.92
CA LYS A 18 2.13 4.99 9.16
C LYS A 18 3.04 5.30 10.36
N ALA A 19 4.14 4.57 10.49
CA ALA A 19 5.07 4.74 11.60
C ALA A 19 5.69 6.15 11.61
N GLU A 20 6.10 6.65 10.44
CA GLU A 20 6.67 7.99 10.33
C GLU A 20 5.63 9.08 10.57
N ALA A 21 4.41 8.94 10.03
CA ALA A 21 3.30 9.86 10.31
C ALA A 21 2.96 9.92 11.81
N ASN A 22 2.91 8.77 12.48
CA ASN A 22 2.69 8.69 13.92
C ASN A 22 3.84 9.34 14.70
N LYS A 23 5.09 9.07 14.32
CA LYS A 23 6.27 9.63 14.97
C LYS A 23 6.35 11.16 14.82
N GLN A 24 5.95 11.71 13.68
CA GLN A 24 5.87 13.16 13.48
C GLN A 24 4.73 13.77 14.28
N ALA A 25 3.56 13.11 14.30
CA ALA A 25 2.43 13.50 15.13
C ALA A 25 2.81 13.56 16.62
N ASP A 26 3.47 12.52 17.13
CA ASP A 26 3.86 12.43 18.53
C ASP A 26 4.85 13.54 18.92
N ARG A 27 5.85 13.78 18.07
CA ARG A 27 6.82 14.87 18.26
C ARG A 27 6.14 16.24 18.30
N LEU A 28 5.19 16.50 17.40
CA LEU A 28 4.47 17.77 17.38
C LEU A 28 3.62 17.99 18.64
N VAL A 29 2.96 16.94 19.14
CA VAL A 29 2.20 17.01 20.40
C VAL A 29 3.13 17.21 21.60
N GLU A 30 4.27 16.53 21.63
CA GLU A 30 5.27 16.69 22.70
C GLU A 30 5.83 18.12 22.74
N GLU A 31 6.24 18.65 21.59
CA GLU A 31 6.74 20.03 21.48
C GLU A 31 5.67 21.05 21.86
N ALA A 32 4.44 20.87 21.38
CA ALA A 32 3.33 21.76 21.74
C ALA A 32 2.97 21.68 23.23
N SER A 33 3.14 20.52 23.86
CA SER A 33 2.91 20.35 25.30
C SER A 33 3.89 21.16 26.15
N LYS A 34 5.10 21.42 25.65
CA LYS A 34 6.07 22.32 26.31
C LYS A 34 5.59 23.78 26.31
N ASN A 35 4.66 24.14 25.42
CA ASN A 35 4.04 25.47 25.33
C ASN A 35 2.69 25.58 26.05
N GLY A 36 2.28 24.54 26.79
CA GLY A 36 1.08 24.54 27.62
C GLY A 36 -0.12 23.78 27.04
N MET A 37 -1.16 23.63 27.87
CA MET A 37 -2.30 22.74 27.59
C MET A 37 -3.08 23.12 26.32
N VAL A 38 -3.27 24.41 26.06
CA VAL A 38 -4.00 24.89 24.87
C VAL A 38 -3.24 24.53 23.60
N ALA A 39 -1.92 24.72 23.58
CA ALA A 39 -1.08 24.34 22.45
C ALA A 39 -1.10 22.82 22.22
N ALA A 40 -1.02 22.02 23.29
CA ALA A 40 -1.13 20.56 23.21
C ALA A 40 -2.45 20.09 22.58
N LEU A 41 -3.58 20.72 22.95
CA LEU A 41 -4.89 20.39 22.39
C LEU A 41 -4.99 20.75 20.91
N ALA A 42 -4.51 21.94 20.52
CA ALA A 42 -4.46 22.35 19.12
C ALA A 42 -3.59 21.39 18.28
N ALA A 43 -2.42 21.01 18.81
CA ALA A 43 -1.54 20.03 18.16
C ALA A 43 -2.19 18.65 18.04
N LYS A 44 -2.94 18.19 19.05
CA LYS A 44 -3.67 16.92 18.96
C LYS A 44 -4.68 16.90 17.81
N GLU A 45 -5.42 17.97 17.58
CA GLU A 45 -6.37 18.01 16.46
C GLU A 45 -5.69 18.04 15.09
N VAL A 46 -4.58 18.78 14.96
CA VAL A 46 -3.79 18.80 13.71
C VAL A 46 -3.19 17.42 13.44
N THR A 47 -2.62 16.80 14.46
CA THR A 47 -1.93 15.51 14.31
C THR A 47 -2.87 14.34 14.06
N LYS A 48 -4.14 14.40 14.50
CA LYS A 48 -5.17 13.45 14.04
C LYS A 48 -5.29 13.43 12.52
N LYS A 49 -5.27 14.58 11.86
CA LYS A 49 -5.32 14.63 10.38
C LYS A 49 -4.09 14.00 9.75
N VAL A 50 -2.91 14.30 10.29
CA VAL A 50 -1.64 13.71 9.83
C VAL A 50 -1.67 12.18 9.94
N ARG A 51 -2.16 11.64 11.06
CA ARG A 51 -2.30 10.19 11.25
C ARG A 51 -3.29 9.58 10.26
N LEU A 52 -4.46 10.21 10.06
CA LEU A 52 -5.45 9.77 9.08
C LEU A 52 -4.93 9.79 7.64
N GLU A 53 -4.13 10.80 7.28
CA GLU A 53 -3.48 10.88 5.97
C GLU A 53 -2.42 9.79 5.80
N GLY A 54 -1.66 9.50 6.86
CA GLY A 54 -0.73 8.37 6.90
C GLY A 54 -1.43 7.04 6.67
N GLU A 55 -2.54 6.78 7.36
CA GLU A 55 -3.37 5.59 7.18
C GLU A 55 -3.96 5.50 5.77
N LYS A 56 -4.50 6.61 5.25
CA LYS A 56 -5.07 6.66 3.89
C LYS A 56 -4.00 6.35 2.84
N THR A 57 -2.80 6.89 3.00
CA THR A 57 -1.68 6.65 2.08
C THR A 57 -1.23 5.20 2.15
N ALA A 58 -1.09 4.65 3.35
CA ALA A 58 -0.76 3.25 3.57
C ALA A 58 -1.77 2.30 2.92
N ASN A 59 -3.07 2.53 3.14
CA ASN A 59 -4.13 1.73 2.53
C ASN A 59 -4.12 1.82 1.00
N LYS A 60 -3.88 3.02 0.46
CA LYS A 60 -3.78 3.23 -0.99
C LYS A 60 -2.60 2.46 -1.60
N LEU A 61 -1.44 2.44 -0.94
CA LEU A 61 -0.27 1.68 -1.39
C LEU A 61 -0.57 0.17 -1.48
N ILE A 62 -1.22 -0.38 -0.46
CA ILE A 62 -1.61 -1.80 -0.43
C ILE A 62 -2.61 -2.10 -1.55
N GLN A 63 -3.66 -1.28 -1.68
CA GLN A 63 -4.67 -1.44 -2.74
C GLN A 63 -4.07 -1.38 -4.15
N GLU A 64 -3.15 -0.44 -4.41
CA GLU A 64 -2.49 -0.34 -5.70
C GLU A 64 -1.60 -1.56 -6.00
N ALA A 65 -0.91 -2.09 -4.98
CA ALA A 65 -0.11 -3.29 -5.12
C ALA A 65 -0.98 -4.52 -5.40
N ASP A 66 -2.10 -4.68 -4.68
CA ASP A 66 -3.06 -5.76 -4.89
C ASP A 66 -3.67 -5.72 -6.29
N ASN A 67 -4.07 -4.54 -6.75
CA ASN A 67 -4.61 -4.35 -8.10
C ASN A 67 -3.57 -4.73 -9.17
N LYS A 68 -2.32 -4.31 -9.00
CA LYS A 68 -1.23 -4.67 -9.93
C LYS A 68 -0.93 -6.17 -9.90
N ALA A 69 -0.88 -6.77 -8.71
CA ALA A 69 -0.67 -8.20 -8.52
C ALA A 69 -1.76 -9.03 -9.21
N ASN A 70 -3.03 -8.67 -8.99
CA ASN A 70 -4.18 -9.32 -9.63
C ASN A 70 -4.15 -9.20 -11.15
N ASN A 71 -3.81 -8.01 -11.68
CA ASN A 71 -3.68 -7.81 -13.12
C ASN A 71 -2.55 -8.67 -13.72
N LEU A 72 -1.42 -8.80 -13.02
CA LEU A 72 -0.30 -9.62 -13.47
C LEU A 72 -0.68 -11.11 -13.52
N VAL A 73 -1.43 -11.60 -12.53
CA VAL A 73 -1.94 -12.98 -12.53
C VAL A 73 -2.91 -13.21 -13.69
N LYS A 74 -3.87 -12.30 -13.92
CA LYS A 74 -4.82 -12.40 -15.02
C LYS A 74 -4.13 -12.42 -16.40
N GLN A 75 -3.15 -11.55 -16.60
CA GLN A 75 -2.38 -11.52 -17.86
C GLN A 75 -1.58 -12.81 -18.07
N ALA A 76 -1.02 -13.38 -17.00
CA ALA A 76 -0.30 -14.65 -17.09
C ALA A 76 -1.25 -15.81 -17.45
N GLN A 77 -2.46 -15.85 -16.87
CA GLN A 77 -3.49 -16.83 -17.22
C GLN A 77 -3.91 -16.71 -18.68
N GLN A 78 -4.25 -15.50 -19.14
CA GLN A 78 -4.63 -15.28 -20.54
C GLN A 78 -3.54 -15.72 -21.53
N LYS A 79 -2.27 -15.38 -21.25
CA LYS A 79 -1.16 -15.84 -22.08
C LYS A 79 -0.99 -17.35 -22.06
N ALA A 80 -1.20 -18.00 -20.91
CA ALA A 80 -1.15 -19.45 -20.82
C ALA A 80 -2.26 -20.11 -21.63
N ASP A 81 -3.49 -19.59 -21.54
CA ASP A 81 -4.64 -20.08 -22.31
C ASP A 81 -4.42 -19.91 -23.82
N GLU A 82 -3.92 -18.75 -24.27
CA GLU A 82 -3.54 -18.52 -25.67
C GLU A 82 -2.48 -19.50 -26.17
N LEU A 83 -1.47 -19.79 -25.35
CA LEU A 83 -0.42 -20.76 -25.70
C LEU A 83 -0.98 -22.18 -25.79
N LEU A 84 -1.87 -22.57 -24.88
CA LEU A 84 -2.53 -23.87 -24.91
C LEU A 84 -3.42 -24.05 -26.14
N LEU A 85 -4.18 -23.02 -26.51
CA LEU A 85 -4.99 -23.03 -27.73
C LEU A 85 -4.12 -23.18 -28.98
N LYS A 86 -3.06 -22.36 -29.10
CA LYS A 86 -2.12 -22.46 -30.21
C LYS A 86 -1.43 -23.83 -30.29
N ALA A 87 -1.09 -24.42 -29.14
CA ALA A 87 -0.49 -25.75 -29.10
C ALA A 87 -1.46 -26.83 -29.58
N ARG A 88 -2.75 -26.74 -29.21
CA ARG A 88 -3.80 -27.65 -29.68
C ARG A 88 -4.03 -27.51 -31.20
N ASP A 89 -4.22 -26.29 -31.68
CA ASP A 89 -4.42 -26.02 -33.12
C ASP A 89 -3.26 -26.54 -33.97
N ASN A 90 -2.03 -26.46 -33.46
CA ASN A 90 -0.86 -27.00 -34.14
C ASN A 90 -0.81 -28.53 -34.09
N ALA A 91 -1.23 -29.15 -32.98
CA ALA A 91 -1.27 -30.61 -32.85
C ALA A 91 -2.35 -31.24 -33.76
N GLU A 92 -3.46 -30.56 -34.01
CA GLU A 92 -4.52 -31.02 -34.93
C GLU A 92 -4.15 -30.88 -36.42
N LYS A 93 -3.12 -30.11 -36.75
CA LYS A 93 -2.65 -29.88 -38.13
C LYS A 93 -1.55 -30.85 -38.59
N ILE A 94 -1.17 -31.81 -37.76
CA ILE A 94 -0.13 -32.83 -38.02
C ILE A 94 -0.82 -34.20 -38.12
#